data_AF-A0A964VMM3-F1
#
_entry.id   AF-A0A964VMM3-F1
#
_cell.length_a   1.000
_cell.length_b   1.000
_cell.length_c   1.000
_cell.angle_alpha   90.00
_cell.angle_beta   90.00
_cell.angle_gamma   90.00
#
_symmetry.space_group_name_H-M   'P 1'
#
loop_
_entity.id
_entity.type
_entity.pdbx_description
1 polymer ?
#
loop_
_entity_poly.entity_id
_entity_poly.type
_entity_poly.pdbx_seq_one_letter_code
_entity_poly.pdbx_strand_id
1 'polypeptide(L)'
;MEKFIKSGIGDENITSQKDLLRLRNKMQLDLADAFYGFESDDKRMEWIEKYSRDFGVLVKSNPEILEHYKNNPREAIERAGRILYVTETK
;
A
#
# COMPACT_ATOMS: atom_id res chain seq x y z
N MET A 1 18.61 37.81 29.62
CA MET A 1 19.20 36.62 28.98
C MET A 1 18.10 35.90 28.22
N GLU A 2 18.48 35.41 27.04
CA GLU A 2 17.62 34.99 25.94
C GLU A 2 16.79 33.71 26.18
N LYS A 3 15.74 33.61 25.37
CA LYS A 3 14.77 32.52 25.20
C LYS A 3 15.44 31.17 24.95
N PHE A 4 14.82 30.05 25.37
CA PHE A 4 14.59 28.89 24.49
C PHE A 4 13.41 28.05 25.00
N ILE A 5 12.36 28.02 24.17
CA ILE A 5 11.22 27.11 24.24
C ILE A 5 11.72 25.73 23.80
N LYS A 6 11.43 24.68 24.57
CA LYS A 6 11.33 23.32 24.01
C LYS A 6 9.95 22.78 24.33
N SER A 7 9.06 22.92 23.35
CA SER A 7 7.89 22.07 23.18
C SER A 7 8.37 20.62 23.18
N GLY A 8 8.12 19.90 24.27
CA GLY A 8 8.04 18.45 24.24
C GLY A 8 6.72 18.09 23.59
N ILE A 9 6.70 18.04 22.25
CA ILE A 9 5.59 17.44 21.52
C ILE A 9 5.63 15.95 21.89
N GLY A 10 4.68 15.55 22.73
CA GLY A 10 4.33 14.16 22.95
C GLY A 10 3.74 13.53 21.69
N ASP A 11 3.76 12.20 21.70
CA ASP A 11 3.16 11.24 20.76
C ASP A 11 4.03 10.74 19.61
N GLU A 12 4.87 9.77 19.99
CA GLU A 12 5.52 8.72 19.20
C GLU A 12 4.52 7.79 18.47
N ASN A 13 3.49 8.32 17.78
CA ASN A 13 2.49 7.48 17.09
C ASN A 13 2.23 7.86 15.62
N ILE A 14 3.12 8.67 15.04
CA ILE A 14 3.09 8.99 13.62
C ILE A 14 4.05 8.04 12.90
N THR A 15 3.63 6.79 12.70
CA THR A 15 4.03 6.07 11.48
C THR A 15 3.53 6.98 10.35
N SER A 16 4.42 7.78 9.74
CA SER A 16 3.96 8.99 9.08
C SER A 16 3.01 8.67 7.93
N GLN A 17 2.05 9.55 7.66
CA GLN A 17 1.16 9.39 6.50
C GLN A 17 1.96 9.13 5.21
N LYS A 18 3.20 9.63 5.14
CA LYS A 18 4.16 9.33 4.07
C LYS A 18 4.62 7.88 4.07
N ASP A 19 4.86 7.27 5.22
CA ASP A 19 5.30 5.87 5.33
C ASP A 19 4.16 4.90 5.03
N LEU A 20 2.93 5.21 5.46
CA LEU A 20 1.74 4.48 5.03
C LEU A 20 1.53 4.59 3.51
N LEU A 21 1.71 5.78 2.94
CA LEU A 21 1.63 5.98 1.50
C LEU A 21 2.71 5.19 0.74
N ARG A 22 3.96 5.21 1.22
CA ARG A 22 5.05 4.42 0.64
C ARG A 22 4.77 2.93 0.69
N LEU A 23 4.30 2.44 1.84
CA LEU A 23 3.97 1.03 2.02
C LEU A 23 2.83 0.60 1.10
N ARG A 24 1.77 1.42 1.03
CA ARG A 24 0.65 1.22 0.11
C ARG A 24 1.14 1.14 -1.33
N ASN A 25 1.93 2.11 -1.79
CA ASN A 25 2.43 2.14 -3.15
C ASN A 25 3.34 0.94 -3.44
N LYS A 26 4.19 0.57 -2.50
CA LYS A 26 5.05 -0.63 -2.63
C LYS A 26 4.21 -1.90 -2.74
N MET A 27 3.21 -2.08 -1.89
CA MET A 27 2.34 -3.24 -1.95
C MET A 27 1.59 -3.30 -3.29
N GLN A 28 1.12 -2.16 -3.81
CA GLN A 28 0.45 -2.10 -5.09
C GLN A 28 1.38 -2.55 -6.24
N LEU A 29 2.63 -2.09 -6.21
CA LEU A 29 3.66 -2.45 -7.18
C LEU A 29 4.00 -3.94 -7.12
N ASP A 30 4.25 -4.47 -5.92
CA ASP A 30 4.58 -5.88 -5.74
C ASP A 30 3.38 -6.80 -6.09
N LEU A 31 2.15 -6.35 -5.83
CA LEU A 31 0.93 -7.03 -6.28
C LEU A 31 0.85 -7.09 -7.81
N ALA A 32 1.12 -5.96 -8.47
CA ALA A 32 1.09 -5.86 -9.91
C ALA A 32 2.09 -6.86 -10.53
N ASP A 33 3.33 -6.87 -10.02
CA ASP A 33 4.38 -7.77 -10.50
C ASP A 33 4.03 -9.25 -10.27
N ALA A 34 3.45 -9.58 -9.11
CA ALA A 34 3.13 -10.96 -8.76
C ALA A 34 2.08 -11.60 -9.68
N PHE A 35 1.11 -10.82 -10.18
CA PHE A 35 0.00 -11.36 -10.97
C PHE A 35 0.22 -11.24 -12.48
N TYR A 36 0.98 -10.24 -12.92
CA TYR A 36 1.09 -9.92 -14.35
C TYR A 36 2.52 -10.01 -14.90
N GLY A 37 3.53 -10.08 -14.03
CA GLY A 37 4.93 -10.28 -14.43
C GLY A 37 5.34 -9.37 -15.59
N PHE A 38 5.20 -8.05 -15.42
CA PHE A 38 5.31 -7.11 -16.53
C PHE A 38 6.65 -7.19 -17.24
N GLU A 39 6.59 -7.23 -18.57
CA GLU A 39 7.76 -7.19 -19.44
C GLU A 39 8.30 -5.77 -19.64
N SER A 40 7.50 -4.73 -19.34
CA SER A 40 7.87 -3.32 -19.45
C SER A 40 7.20 -2.46 -18.38
N ASP A 41 7.87 -1.35 -18.02
CA ASP A 41 7.37 -0.36 -17.06
C ASP A 41 6.07 0.31 -17.54
N ASP A 42 5.89 0.50 -18.85
CA ASP A 42 4.67 1.10 -19.42
C ASP A 42 3.44 0.24 -19.13
N LYS A 43 3.51 -1.08 -19.38
CA LYS A 43 2.41 -2.01 -19.06
C LYS A 43 2.10 -2.03 -17.57
N ARG A 44 3.13 -1.92 -16.74
CA ARG A 44 3.00 -1.84 -15.28
C ARG A 44 2.29 -0.56 -14.85
N MET A 45 2.61 0.57 -15.48
CA MET A 45 1.98 1.85 -15.20
C MET A 45 0.51 1.87 -15.66
N GLU A 46 0.20 1.37 -16.86
CA GLU A 46 -1.19 1.24 -17.35
C GLU A 46 -2.04 0.41 -16.38
N TRP A 47 -1.47 -0.68 -15.87
CA TRP A 47 -2.12 -1.50 -14.87
C TRP A 47 -2.35 -0.75 -13.56
N ILE A 48 -1.33 -0.02 -13.08
CA ILE A 48 -1.44 0.78 -11.86
C ILE A 48 -2.54 1.83 -12.01
N GLU A 49 -2.63 2.49 -13.16
CA GLU A 49 -3.69 3.45 -13.44
C GLU A 49 -5.08 2.80 -13.40
N LYS A 50 -5.23 1.62 -14.00
CA LYS A 50 -6.50 0.88 -14.01
C LYS A 50 -6.95 0.46 -12.60
N TYR A 51 -6.04 -0.09 -11.79
CA TYR A 51 -6.40 -0.72 -10.50
C TYR A 51 -6.06 0.12 -9.24
N SER A 52 -5.45 1.30 -9.39
CA SER A 52 -5.09 2.20 -8.27
C SER A 52 -6.28 2.57 -7.40
N ARG A 53 -7.43 2.83 -8.04
CA ARG A 53 -8.65 3.17 -7.34
C ARG A 53 -9.14 1.99 -6.50
N ASP A 54 -9.24 0.81 -7.09
CA ASP A 54 -9.75 -0.39 -6.44
C ASP A 54 -8.82 -0.86 -5.34
N PHE A 55 -7.50 -0.80 -5.57
CA PHE A 55 -6.51 -1.04 -4.53
C PHE A 55 -6.63 -0.03 -3.37
N GLY A 56 -6.91 1.24 -3.67
CA GLY A 56 -7.22 2.25 -2.66
C GLY A 56 -8.47 1.94 -1.83
N VAL A 57 -9.52 1.42 -2.46
CA VAL A 57 -10.76 0.98 -1.78
C VAL A 57 -10.50 -0.27 -0.93
N LEU A 58 -9.74 -1.24 -1.45
CA LEU A 58 -9.33 -2.45 -0.74
C LEU A 58 -8.63 -2.09 0.57
N VAL A 59 -7.60 -1.25 0.51
CA VAL A 59 -6.81 -0.83 1.67
C VAL A 59 -7.65 -0.04 2.67
N LYS A 60 -8.59 0.81 2.19
CA LYS A 60 -9.51 1.52 3.09
C LYS A 60 -10.49 0.59 3.80
N SER A 61 -10.94 -0.45 3.12
CA SER A 61 -11.93 -1.40 3.65
C SER A 61 -11.29 -2.51 4.48
N ASN A 62 -10.02 -2.83 4.21
CA ASN A 62 -9.24 -3.86 4.88
C ASN A 62 -7.85 -3.29 5.24
N PRO A 63 -7.77 -2.33 6.18
CA PRO A 63 -6.51 -1.69 6.54
C PRO A 63 -5.46 -2.66 7.09
N GLU A 64 -5.90 -3.78 7.67
CA GLU A 64 -5.03 -4.82 8.20
C GLU A 64 -4.14 -5.44 7.11
N ILE A 65 -4.52 -5.33 5.84
CA ILE A 65 -3.75 -5.89 4.74
C ILE A 65 -2.37 -5.23 4.61
N LEU A 66 -2.26 -3.94 4.93
CA LEU A 66 -0.98 -3.23 4.94
C LEU A 66 -0.12 -3.63 6.15
N GLU A 67 -0.75 -3.87 7.30
CA GLU A 67 -0.03 -4.36 8.49
C GLU A 67 0.47 -5.79 8.28
N HIS A 68 -0.36 -6.66 7.70
CA HIS A 68 0.06 -7.99 7.28
C HIS A 68 1.16 -7.94 6.24
N TYR A 69 1.08 -7.03 5.26
CA TYR A 69 2.11 -6.87 4.24
C TYR A 69 3.48 -6.52 4.80
N LYS A 70 3.57 -5.74 5.89
CA LYS A 70 4.85 -5.46 6.56
C LYS A 70 5.53 -6.72 7.10
N ASN A 71 4.73 -7.66 7.61
CA ASN A 71 5.23 -8.84 8.31
C ASN A 71 5.36 -10.06 7.37
N ASN A 72 4.37 -10.27 6.51
CA ASN A 72 4.25 -11.38 5.56
C ASN A 72 3.79 -10.89 4.17
N PRO A 73 4.70 -10.28 3.37
CA PRO A 73 4.35 -9.68 2.09
C PRO A 73 3.63 -10.62 1.11
N ARG A 74 4.10 -11.87 1.02
CA ARG A 74 3.57 -12.87 0.07
C ARG A 74 2.10 -13.20 0.34
N GLU A 75 1.75 -13.53 1.57
CA GLU A 75 0.37 -13.87 1.95
C GLU A 75 -0.56 -12.66 1.78
N ALA A 76 -0.09 -11.46 2.13
CA ALA A 76 -0.85 -10.23 1.94
C ALA A 76 -1.11 -9.93 0.45
N ILE A 77 -0.13 -10.15 -0.43
CA ILE A 77 -0.28 -10.02 -1.88
C ILE A 77 -1.29 -11.05 -2.41
N GLU A 78 -1.18 -12.32 -2.02
CA GLU A 78 -2.11 -13.36 -2.43
C GLU A 78 -3.55 -13.05 -1.99
N ARG A 79 -3.74 -12.58 -0.75
CA ARG A 79 -5.04 -12.16 -0.23
C ARG A 79 -5.58 -10.94 -0.97
N ALA A 80 -4.76 -9.93 -1.20
CA ALA A 80 -5.14 -8.72 -1.94
C ALA A 80 -5.57 -9.05 -3.37
N GLY A 81 -4.80 -9.89 -4.06
CA GLY A 81 -5.11 -10.32 -5.42
C GLY A 81 -6.38 -11.17 -5.50
N ARG A 82 -6.63 -12.03 -4.51
CA ARG A 82 -7.92 -12.74 -4.42
C ARG A 82 -9.09 -11.76 -4.30
N ILE A 83 -8.97 -10.70 -3.48
CA ILE A 83 -10.06 -9.75 -3.30
C ILE A 83 -10.26 -8.89 -4.55
N LEU A 84 -9.18 -8.45 -5.22
CA LEU A 84 -9.26 -7.57 -6.38
C LEU A 84 -9.62 -8.29 -7.69
N TYR A 85 -9.07 -9.48 -7.95
CA TYR A 85 -9.19 -10.15 -9.26
C TYR A 85 -10.25 -11.27 -9.29
N VAL A 86 -10.67 -11.81 -8.13
CA VAL A 86 -11.82 -12.74 -8.11
C VAL A 86 -13.14 -11.98 -8.29
N THR A 87 -13.18 -10.68 -8.01
CA THR A 87 -14.35 -9.83 -8.32
C THR A 87 -14.48 -9.46 -9.79
N GLU A 88 -13.39 -9.47 -10.58
CA GLU A 88 -13.44 -9.19 -12.03
C GLU A 88 -13.90 -10.38 -12.87
N THR A 89 -14.03 -11.59 -12.29
CA THR A 89 -14.45 -12.82 -13.00
C THR A 89 -15.94 -13.13 -12.87
N LYS A 90 -16.79 -12.15 -12.53
CA LYS A 90 -18.26 -12.30 -12.48
C LYS A 90 -18.98 -11.45 -13.52
#